data_AF-A0A1B6MHK6-F1
#
_entry.id   AF-A0A1B6MHK6-F1
#
_cell.length_a   1.000
_cell.length_b   1.000
_cell.length_c   1.000
_cell.angle_alpha   90.00
_cell.angle_beta   90.00
_cell.angle_gamma   90.00
#
_symmetry.space_group_name_H-M   'P 1'
#
loop_
_entity.id
_entity.type
_entity.pdbx_description
1 polymer ?
#
loop_
_entity_poly.entity_id
_entity_poly.type
_entity_poly.pdbx_seq_one_letter_code
_entity_poly.pdbx_strand_id
1 'polypeptide(L)'
;VRNILKNFIEQHKQAFAFPELNFDERRKKLWTLLFSHLDKPSSAICHKECLACVRILSREKTDLDELCCEKWMNILLYHAGLVPQEQAMLMTNQPFDNFDVVLEAMKCLCNLVFNCEHARKLCGHNHAIEAIMMRLRTYRDPLLPHEIKFFDMRMLFVMTAFQPDIRPRLKEELHGLTYLMEILDL
;
A
#
# COMPACT_ATOMS: atom_id res chain seq x y z
N VAL A 1 -17.35 -1.31 -15.19
CA VAL A 1 -15.95 -1.18 -14.70
C VAL A 1 -15.47 -2.44 -13.99
N ARG A 2 -16.06 -2.86 -12.86
CA ARG A 2 -15.61 -4.03 -12.09
C ARG A 2 -15.33 -5.30 -12.91
N ASN A 3 -16.24 -5.72 -13.78
CA ASN A 3 -16.04 -6.93 -14.61
C ASN A 3 -14.89 -6.80 -15.60
N ILE A 4 -14.68 -5.60 -16.16
CA ILE A 4 -13.54 -5.32 -17.06
C ILE A 4 -12.23 -5.47 -16.28
N LEU A 5 -12.17 -4.91 -15.06
CA LEU A 5 -10.99 -5.05 -14.19
C LEU A 5 -10.74 -6.52 -13.82
N LYS A 6 -11.78 -7.30 -13.49
CA LYS A 6 -11.63 -8.73 -13.22
C LYS A 6 -11.04 -9.50 -14.39
N ASN A 7 -11.52 -9.23 -15.60
CA ASN A 7 -10.98 -9.87 -16.81
C ASN A 7 -9.50 -9.50 -17.02
N PHE A 8 -9.14 -8.24 -16.85
CA PHE A 8 -7.75 -7.78 -16.92
C PHE A 8 -6.88 -8.49 -15.87
N ILE A 9 -7.32 -8.54 -14.61
CA ILE A 9 -6.59 -9.20 -13.52
C ILE A 9 -6.33 -10.67 -13.88
N GLU A 10 -7.34 -11.39 -14.34
CA GLU A 10 -7.22 -12.82 -14.64
C GLU A 10 -6.24 -13.06 -15.80
N GLN A 11 -6.31 -12.25 -16.85
CA GLN A 11 -5.42 -12.33 -18.02
C GLN A 11 -3.96 -12.00 -17.67
N HIS A 12 -3.73 -11.06 -16.75
CA HIS A 12 -2.40 -10.52 -16.48
C HIS A 12 -1.84 -10.89 -15.09
N LYS A 13 -2.45 -11.83 -14.36
CA LYS A 13 -2.02 -12.20 -12.99
C LYS A 13 -0.58 -12.70 -12.89
N GLN A 14 -0.01 -13.23 -13.97
CA GLN A 14 1.38 -13.68 -14.07
C GLN A 14 2.26 -12.78 -14.97
N ALA A 15 1.73 -11.65 -15.45
CA ALA A 15 2.49 -10.73 -16.28
C ALA A 15 3.48 -9.92 -15.44
N PHE A 16 4.64 -9.63 -16.04
CA PHE A 16 5.74 -8.82 -15.48
C PHE A 16 6.17 -7.68 -16.41
N ALA A 17 5.61 -7.59 -17.61
CA ALA A 17 5.86 -6.52 -18.58
C ALA A 17 4.57 -6.23 -19.36
N PHE A 18 4.40 -4.97 -19.74
CA PHE A 18 3.24 -4.50 -20.50
C PHE A 18 3.65 -3.63 -21.70
N PRO A 19 4.32 -4.18 -22.72
CA PRO A 19 4.76 -3.42 -23.89
C PRO A 19 3.60 -2.68 -24.60
N GLU A 20 2.40 -3.25 -24.55
CA GLU A 20 1.18 -2.67 -25.12
C GLU A 20 0.75 -1.35 -24.46
N LEU A 21 1.26 -1.05 -23.26
CA LEU A 21 1.00 0.19 -22.53
C LEU A 21 2.02 1.29 -22.80
N ASN A 22 3.11 1.00 -23.51
CA ASN A 22 4.20 1.95 -23.78
C ASN A 22 3.87 2.94 -24.91
N PHE A 23 2.70 2.83 -25.54
CA PHE A 23 2.26 3.71 -26.62
C PHE A 23 1.15 4.65 -26.15
N ASP A 24 1.04 5.83 -26.75
CA ASP A 24 -0.05 6.80 -26.59
C ASP A 24 -0.40 7.19 -25.12
N GLU A 25 0.59 7.23 -24.23
CA GLU A 25 0.39 7.50 -22.79
C GLU A 25 -0.57 6.51 -22.10
N ARG A 26 -0.76 5.30 -22.67
CA ARG A 26 -1.75 4.33 -22.18
C ARG A 26 -1.50 3.93 -20.73
N ARG A 27 -0.23 3.72 -20.36
CA ARG A 27 0.17 3.41 -18.98
C ARG A 27 -0.30 4.50 -18.01
N LYS A 28 0.02 5.77 -18.29
CA LYS A 28 -0.37 6.92 -17.47
C LYS A 28 -1.88 7.12 -17.41
N LYS A 29 -2.58 6.96 -18.53
CA LYS A 29 -4.05 7.05 -18.60
C LYS A 29 -4.73 5.96 -17.77
N LEU A 30 -4.27 4.71 -17.89
CA LEU A 30 -4.79 3.58 -17.11
C LEU A 30 -4.53 3.80 -15.62
N TRP A 31 -3.31 4.18 -15.25
CA TRP A 31 -2.92 4.49 -13.87
C TRP A 31 -3.83 5.57 -13.27
N THR A 32 -3.98 6.69 -13.97
CA THR A 32 -4.84 7.81 -13.54
C THR A 32 -6.30 7.39 -13.39
N LEU A 33 -6.83 6.56 -14.29
CA LEU A 33 -8.19 6.07 -14.23
C LEU A 33 -8.43 5.16 -13.02
N LEU A 34 -7.50 4.23 -12.76
CA LEU A 34 -7.56 3.34 -11.58
C LEU A 34 -7.59 4.15 -10.29
N PHE A 35 -6.68 5.11 -10.16
CA PHE A 35 -6.63 5.97 -8.98
C PHE A 35 -7.83 6.91 -8.85
N SER A 36 -8.39 7.39 -9.96
CA SER A 36 -9.62 8.19 -9.95
C SER A 36 -10.83 7.40 -9.42
N HIS A 37 -10.84 6.07 -9.59
CA HIS A 37 -11.84 5.20 -8.95
C HIS A 37 -11.52 4.98 -7.47
N LEU A 38 -10.25 4.79 -7.10
CA LEU A 38 -9.83 4.65 -5.70
C LEU A 38 -10.13 5.89 -4.85
N ASP A 39 -10.07 7.08 -5.45
CA ASP A 39 -10.36 8.37 -4.80
C ASP A 39 -11.87 8.63 -4.60
N LYS A 40 -12.74 7.77 -5.15
CA LYS A 40 -14.19 7.96 -5.12
C LYS A 40 -14.88 6.92 -4.22
N PRO A 41 -15.51 7.33 -3.10
CA PRO A 41 -16.31 6.43 -2.27
C PRO A 41 -17.42 5.71 -3.04
N SER A 42 -18.03 6.40 -4.04
CA SER A 42 -19.06 5.80 -4.91
C SER A 42 -18.54 4.65 -5.79
N SER A 43 -17.23 4.47 -5.91
CA SER A 43 -16.59 3.36 -6.64
C SER A 43 -16.12 2.22 -5.72
N ALA A 44 -16.53 2.21 -4.44
CA ALA A 44 -16.11 1.20 -3.44
C ALA A 44 -16.25 -0.25 -3.92
N ILE A 45 -17.29 -0.55 -4.70
CA ILE A 45 -17.57 -1.88 -5.26
C ILE A 45 -16.44 -2.43 -6.16
N CYS A 46 -15.53 -1.59 -6.63
CA CYS A 46 -14.41 -1.99 -7.49
C CYS A 46 -13.03 -1.58 -6.98
N HIS A 47 -12.92 -1.09 -5.74
CA HIS A 47 -11.63 -0.66 -5.17
C HIS A 47 -10.64 -1.83 -5.08
N LYS A 48 -11.09 -3.01 -4.63
CA LYS A 48 -10.24 -4.22 -4.58
C LYS A 48 -9.66 -4.54 -5.96
N GLU A 49 -10.50 -4.54 -7.00
CA GLU A 49 -10.04 -4.81 -8.35
C GLU A 49 -9.14 -3.70 -8.91
N CYS A 50 -9.39 -2.42 -8.57
CA CYS A 50 -8.50 -1.33 -8.94
C CYS A 50 -7.10 -1.51 -8.32
N LEU A 51 -7.04 -1.83 -7.03
CA LEU A 51 -5.77 -2.13 -6.33
C LEU A 51 -5.08 -3.34 -6.94
N ALA A 52 -5.80 -4.42 -7.26
CA ALA A 52 -5.21 -5.58 -7.90
C ALA A 52 -4.58 -5.26 -9.26
N CYS A 53 -5.21 -4.39 -10.07
CA CYS A 53 -4.62 -3.86 -11.30
C CYS A 53 -3.35 -3.03 -11.01
N VAL A 54 -3.41 -2.10 -10.05
CA VAL A 54 -2.23 -1.29 -9.65
C VAL A 54 -1.07 -2.20 -9.21
N ARG A 55 -1.35 -3.23 -8.40
CA ARG A 55 -0.35 -4.22 -7.95
C ARG A 55 0.30 -4.97 -9.11
N ILE A 56 -0.49 -5.37 -10.10
CA ILE A 56 0.02 -6.06 -11.29
C ILE A 56 0.92 -5.12 -12.10
N LEU A 57 0.47 -3.89 -12.34
CA LEU A 57 1.23 -2.88 -13.08
C LEU A 57 2.51 -2.46 -12.36
N SER A 58 2.51 -2.39 -11.02
CA SER A 58 3.68 -1.99 -10.22
C SER A 58 4.78 -3.06 -10.09
N ARG A 59 4.61 -4.22 -10.71
CA ARG A 59 5.69 -5.23 -10.84
C ARG A 59 6.76 -4.80 -11.82
N GLU A 60 6.37 -4.07 -12.85
CA GLU A 60 7.26 -3.54 -13.87
C GLU A 60 7.83 -2.19 -13.40
N LYS A 61 9.13 -1.96 -13.58
CA LYS A 61 9.79 -0.71 -13.17
C LYS A 61 9.61 0.43 -14.19
N THR A 62 9.23 0.10 -15.42
CA THR A 62 9.02 1.04 -16.52
C THR A 62 8.07 2.17 -16.10
N ASP A 63 8.56 3.41 -16.22
CA ASP A 63 7.88 4.68 -15.91
C ASP A 63 7.37 4.82 -14.46
N LEU A 64 7.74 3.90 -13.55
CA LEU A 64 7.10 3.83 -12.24
C LEU A 64 7.41 5.05 -11.35
N ASP A 65 8.61 5.63 -11.47
CA ASP A 65 8.98 6.87 -10.77
C ASP A 65 8.16 8.07 -11.29
N GLU A 66 7.80 8.11 -12.58
CA GLU A 66 7.01 9.19 -13.18
C GLU A 66 5.50 9.05 -12.90
N LEU A 67 5.03 7.82 -12.72
CA LEU A 67 3.63 7.51 -12.40
C LEU A 67 3.30 7.74 -10.93
N CYS A 68 4.29 7.62 -10.05
CA CYS A 68 4.11 7.82 -8.62
C CYS A 68 4.13 9.30 -8.28
N CYS A 69 3.18 9.76 -7.48
CA CYS A 69 3.18 11.09 -6.89
C CYS A 69 2.53 11.05 -5.52
N GLU A 70 2.71 12.12 -4.74
CA GLU A 70 2.19 12.22 -3.37
C GLU A 70 0.69 11.91 -3.28
N LYS A 71 -0.11 12.44 -4.22
CA LYS A 71 -1.55 12.18 -4.27
C LYS A 71 -1.87 10.68 -4.32
N TRP A 72 -1.23 9.96 -5.25
CA TRP A 72 -1.48 8.53 -5.43
C TRP A 72 -0.99 7.70 -4.26
N MET A 73 0.16 8.05 -3.67
CA MET A 73 0.66 7.38 -2.47
C MET A 73 -0.27 7.56 -1.28
N ASN A 74 -0.81 8.77 -1.07
CA ASN A 74 -1.76 9.03 0.02
C ASN A 74 -3.07 8.24 -0.14
N ILE A 75 -3.56 8.06 -1.38
CA ILE A 75 -4.73 7.21 -1.65
C ILE A 75 -4.43 5.75 -1.30
N LEU A 76 -3.26 5.21 -1.66
CA LEU A 76 -2.90 3.83 -1.29
C LEU A 76 -2.76 3.66 0.22
N LEU A 77 -2.14 4.61 0.90
CA LEU A 77 -1.99 4.60 2.36
C LEU A 77 -3.34 4.65 3.06
N TYR A 78 -4.26 5.47 2.57
CA TYR A 78 -5.64 5.50 3.05
C TYR A 78 -6.32 4.12 2.93
N HIS A 79 -6.29 3.51 1.73
CA HIS A 79 -6.87 2.18 1.52
C HIS A 79 -6.17 1.08 2.32
N ALA A 80 -4.89 1.24 2.62
CA ALA A 80 -4.11 0.34 3.46
C ALA A 80 -4.35 0.56 4.97
N GLY A 81 -5.15 1.56 5.37
CA GLY A 81 -5.33 1.95 6.76
C GLY A 81 -4.06 2.48 7.42
N LEU A 82 -3.09 2.96 6.62
CA LEU A 82 -1.82 3.53 7.08
C LEU A 82 -1.91 5.05 7.10
N VAL A 83 -2.82 5.56 7.93
CA VAL A 83 -3.16 6.98 8.04
C VAL A 83 -2.67 7.58 9.36
N PRO A 84 -2.56 8.92 9.47
CA PRO A 84 -2.28 9.59 10.73
C PRO A 84 -3.25 9.18 11.84
N GLN A 85 -2.82 9.29 13.10
CA GLN A 85 -3.57 8.79 14.25
C GLN A 85 -4.97 9.42 14.34
N GLU A 86 -5.08 10.72 14.09
CA GLU A 86 -6.33 11.46 14.13
C GLU A 86 -7.32 10.92 13.09
N GLN A 87 -6.82 10.57 11.90
CA GLN A 87 -7.63 9.98 10.84
C GLN A 87 -7.99 8.52 11.16
N ALA A 88 -7.08 7.76 11.75
CA ALA A 88 -7.35 6.39 12.18
C ALA A 88 -8.51 6.33 13.21
N MET A 89 -8.54 7.26 14.18
CA MET A 89 -9.63 7.38 15.15
C MET A 89 -11.00 7.69 14.52
N LEU A 90 -11.03 8.37 13.38
CA LEU A 90 -12.27 8.61 12.64
C LEU A 90 -12.73 7.34 11.89
N MET A 91 -11.78 6.51 11.45
CA MET A 91 -12.05 5.27 10.72
C MET A 91 -12.50 4.12 11.64
N THR A 92 -12.16 4.12 12.93
CA THR A 92 -12.58 3.07 13.90
C THR A 92 -14.08 3.00 14.15
N ASN A 93 -14.84 4.03 13.77
CA ASN A 93 -16.31 4.03 13.83
C ASN A 93 -16.97 3.36 12.63
N GLN A 94 -16.18 2.92 11.64
CA GLN A 94 -16.63 2.10 10.52
C GLN A 94 -16.27 0.64 10.81
N PRO A 95 -17.18 -0.33 10.59
CA PRO A 95 -16.84 -1.74 10.65
C PRO A 95 -15.63 -2.01 9.75
N PHE A 96 -14.59 -2.65 10.30
CA PHE A 96 -13.39 -3.05 9.57
C PHE A 96 -13.69 -4.27 8.67
N ASP A 97 -14.71 -4.18 7.83
CA ASP A 97 -15.31 -5.33 7.12
C ASP A 97 -14.62 -5.65 5.79
N ASN A 98 -13.59 -4.89 5.41
CA ASN A 98 -12.95 -5.05 4.10
C ASN A 98 -11.42 -5.16 4.19
N PHE A 99 -10.94 -6.11 4.99
CA PHE A 99 -9.53 -6.50 5.01
C PHE A 99 -9.00 -6.89 3.63
N ASP A 100 -9.87 -7.31 2.72
CA ASP A 100 -9.55 -7.59 1.33
C ASP A 100 -8.98 -6.37 0.58
N VAL A 101 -9.58 -5.19 0.77
CA VAL A 101 -9.09 -3.93 0.19
C VAL A 101 -7.79 -3.50 0.87
N VAL A 102 -7.74 -3.57 2.20
CA VAL A 102 -6.53 -3.24 2.97
C VAL A 102 -5.35 -4.08 2.54
N LEU A 103 -5.54 -5.39 2.44
CA LEU A 103 -4.52 -6.34 2.04
C LEU A 103 -4.03 -6.07 0.60
N GLU A 104 -4.95 -5.77 -0.32
CA GLU A 104 -4.57 -5.49 -1.71
C GLU A 104 -3.80 -4.16 -1.83
N ALA A 105 -4.17 -3.14 -1.04
CA ALA A 105 -3.43 -1.89 -0.95
C ALA A 105 -2.02 -2.07 -0.35
N MET A 106 -1.91 -2.87 0.71
CA MET A 106 -0.61 -3.22 1.31
C MET A 106 0.32 -3.93 0.32
N LYS A 107 -0.22 -4.84 -0.50
CA LYS A 107 0.55 -5.47 -1.58
C LYS A 107 0.98 -4.46 -2.65
N CYS A 108 0.12 -3.50 -3.02
CA CYS A 108 0.48 -2.42 -3.94
C CYS A 108 1.65 -1.60 -3.41
N LEU A 109 1.53 -1.14 -2.16
CA LEU A 109 2.56 -0.35 -1.48
C LEU A 109 3.88 -1.12 -1.43
N CYS A 110 3.87 -2.40 -1.01
CA CYS A 110 5.08 -3.23 -0.98
C CYS A 110 5.77 -3.36 -2.34
N ASN A 111 5.02 -3.50 -3.44
CA ASN A 111 5.60 -3.52 -4.78
C ASN A 111 6.22 -2.16 -5.13
N LEU A 112 5.48 -1.07 -4.88
CA LEU A 112 5.94 0.29 -5.17
C LEU A 112 7.18 0.65 -4.37
N VAL A 113 7.18 0.46 -3.05
CA VAL A 113 8.36 0.76 -2.22
C VAL A 113 9.54 -0.14 -2.53
N PHE A 114 9.34 -1.31 -3.13
CA PHE A 114 10.45 -2.14 -3.59
C PHE A 114 11.01 -1.67 -4.94
N ASN A 115 10.15 -1.29 -5.87
CA ASN A 115 10.53 -1.01 -7.26
C ASN A 115 10.77 0.47 -7.59
N CYS A 116 10.26 1.42 -6.81
CA CYS A 116 10.23 2.85 -7.10
C CYS A 116 10.89 3.63 -5.96
N GLU A 117 12.00 4.33 -6.25
CA GLU A 117 12.70 5.15 -5.26
C GLU A 117 11.86 6.35 -4.85
N HIS A 118 11.14 6.95 -5.80
CA HIS A 118 10.27 8.08 -5.50
C HIS A 118 9.15 7.70 -4.53
N ALA A 119 8.52 6.52 -4.72
CA ALA A 119 7.52 5.98 -3.79
C ALA A 119 8.10 5.73 -2.39
N ARG A 120 9.34 5.21 -2.28
CA ARG A 120 10.02 5.07 -0.99
C ARG A 120 10.21 6.42 -0.29
N LYS A 121 10.69 7.44 -1.01
CA LYS A 121 10.87 8.78 -0.43
C LYS A 121 9.55 9.35 0.06
N LEU A 122 8.48 9.21 -0.71
CA LEU A 122 7.14 9.65 -0.29
C LEU A 122 6.71 8.90 0.99
N CYS A 123 6.83 7.57 1.02
CA CYS A 123 6.53 6.74 2.19
C CYS A 123 7.43 7.00 3.41
N GLY A 124 8.63 7.56 3.23
CA GLY A 124 9.52 7.92 4.33
C GLY A 124 9.16 9.24 4.99
N HIS A 125 8.64 10.20 4.21
CA HIS A 125 8.27 11.54 4.68
C HIS A 125 6.84 11.63 5.22
N ASN A 126 5.96 10.70 4.85
CA ASN A 126 4.62 10.63 5.42
C ASN A 126 4.57 9.74 6.67
N HIS A 127 3.39 9.63 7.27
CA HIS A 127 3.15 8.89 8.51
C HIS A 127 3.04 7.37 8.32
N ALA A 128 3.54 6.81 7.22
CA ALA A 128 3.37 5.38 6.93
C ALA A 128 4.04 4.49 7.98
N ILE A 129 5.24 4.86 8.44
CA ILE A 129 5.97 4.10 9.47
C ILE A 129 5.25 4.20 10.81
N GLU A 130 4.87 5.41 11.24
CA GLU A 130 4.08 5.64 12.45
C GLU A 130 2.78 4.83 12.43
N ALA A 131 2.08 4.83 11.30
CA ALA A 131 0.83 4.11 11.16
C ALA A 131 1.01 2.59 11.27
N ILE A 132 2.09 2.04 10.69
CA ILE A 132 2.44 0.63 10.91
C ILE A 132 2.72 0.40 12.41
N MET A 133 3.55 1.25 13.04
CA MET A 133 3.86 1.15 14.47
C MET A 133 2.63 1.23 15.37
N MET A 134 1.62 2.01 15.01
CA MET A 134 0.33 2.02 15.70
C MET A 134 -0.43 0.71 15.49
N ARG A 135 -0.46 0.17 14.27
CA ARG A 135 -1.10 -1.11 13.96
C ARG A 135 -0.41 -2.30 14.63
N LEU A 136 0.90 -2.24 14.88
CA LEU A 136 1.64 -3.25 15.65
C LEU A 136 1.02 -3.47 17.04
N ARG A 137 0.53 -2.41 17.67
CA ARG A 137 -0.09 -2.47 19.00
C ARG A 137 -1.40 -3.26 19.00
N THR A 138 -2.01 -3.50 17.84
CA THR A 138 -3.25 -4.27 17.71
C THR A 138 -3.02 -5.71 17.26
N TYR A 139 -1.77 -6.19 17.19
CA TYR A 139 -1.47 -7.55 16.69
C TYR A 139 -2.04 -8.69 17.52
N ARG A 140 -2.39 -8.44 18.79
CA ARG A 140 -3.09 -9.40 19.65
C ARG A 140 -4.58 -9.56 19.29
N ASP A 141 -5.14 -8.67 18.47
CA ASP A 141 -6.51 -8.77 17.98
C ASP A 141 -6.64 -10.01 17.07
N PRO A 142 -7.49 -10.99 17.43
CA PRO A 142 -7.73 -12.18 16.60
C PRO A 142 -8.44 -11.86 15.29
N LEU A 143 -9.11 -10.70 15.17
CA LEU A 143 -9.79 -10.29 13.95
C LEU A 143 -8.84 -9.74 12.89
N LEU A 144 -7.63 -9.29 13.28
CA LEU A 144 -6.64 -8.77 12.34
C LEU A 144 -6.00 -9.92 11.54
N PRO A 145 -6.21 -9.98 10.21
CA PRO A 145 -5.65 -11.05 9.39
C PRO A 145 -4.13 -11.11 9.44
N HIS A 146 -3.60 -12.33 9.55
CA HIS A 146 -2.15 -12.59 9.54
C HIS A 146 -1.45 -12.00 8.31
N GLU A 147 -2.09 -12.02 7.14
CA GLU A 147 -1.50 -11.47 5.93
C GLU A 147 -1.24 -9.96 6.02
N ILE A 148 -2.10 -9.21 6.71
CA ILE A 148 -1.87 -7.77 6.93
C ILE A 148 -0.64 -7.57 7.84
N LYS A 149 -0.52 -8.38 8.90
CA LYS A 149 0.66 -8.38 9.78
C LYS A 149 1.95 -8.69 9.00
N PHE A 150 1.87 -9.65 8.08
CA PHE A 150 2.99 -9.99 7.20
C PHE A 150 3.39 -8.81 6.30
N PHE A 151 2.43 -8.13 5.66
CA PHE A 151 2.75 -7.01 4.77
C PHE A 151 3.21 -5.76 5.52
N ASP A 152 2.77 -5.54 6.76
CA ASP A 152 3.36 -4.54 7.67
C ASP A 152 4.85 -4.77 7.88
N MET A 153 5.21 -5.99 8.30
CA MET A 153 6.59 -6.38 8.52
C MET A 153 7.42 -6.26 7.25
N ARG A 154 6.86 -6.68 6.10
CA ARG A 154 7.50 -6.54 4.81
C ARG A 154 7.75 -5.07 4.45
N MET A 155 6.79 -4.19 4.70
CA MET A 155 6.94 -2.77 4.42
C MET A 155 7.99 -2.14 5.35
N LEU A 156 7.96 -2.42 6.66
CA LEU A 156 9.01 -1.99 7.59
C LEU A 156 10.39 -2.47 7.16
N PHE A 157 10.52 -3.74 6.76
CA PHE A 157 11.78 -4.32 6.28
C PHE A 157 12.30 -3.57 5.04
N VAL A 158 11.47 -3.39 4.01
CA VAL A 158 11.88 -2.68 2.79
C VAL A 158 12.26 -1.23 3.10
N MET A 159 11.45 -0.53 3.89
CA MET A 159 11.69 0.88 4.23
C MET A 159 12.99 1.05 5.02
N THR A 160 13.22 0.24 6.06
CA THR A 160 14.46 0.29 6.87
C THR A 160 15.71 -0.20 6.12
N ALA A 161 15.55 -1.07 5.13
CA ALA A 161 16.64 -1.53 4.27
C ALA A 161 17.09 -0.45 3.27
N PHE A 162 16.14 0.27 2.65
CA PHE A 162 16.43 1.24 1.58
C PHE A 162 16.51 2.71 2.03
N GLN A 163 16.04 3.06 3.22
CA GLN A 163 16.08 4.44 3.75
C GLN A 163 16.82 4.45 5.10
N PRO A 164 18.13 4.75 5.10
CA PRO A 164 18.95 4.73 6.32
C PRO A 164 18.40 5.55 7.47
N ASP A 165 17.76 6.69 7.16
CA ASP A 165 17.21 7.65 8.13
C ASP A 165 15.98 7.11 8.88
N ILE A 166 15.31 6.08 8.34
CA ILE A 166 14.16 5.45 9.02
C ILE A 166 14.61 4.63 10.23
N ARG A 167 15.81 4.05 10.20
CA ARG A 167 16.32 3.22 11.31
C ARG A 167 16.48 3.97 12.64
N PRO A 168 17.17 5.13 12.70
CA PRO A 168 17.27 5.89 13.95
C PRO A 168 15.90 6.39 14.40
N ARG A 169 15.07 6.95 13.50
CA ARG A 169 13.69 7.38 13.84
C ARG A 169 12.87 6.23 14.43
N LEU A 170 12.90 5.06 13.80
CA LEU A 170 12.17 3.88 14.29
C LEU A 170 12.67 3.45 15.69
N LYS A 171 13.98 3.45 15.91
CA LYS A 171 14.58 3.03 17.18
C LYS A 171 14.33 4.03 18.31
N GLU A 172 14.57 5.31 18.03
CA GLU A 172 14.72 6.36 19.04
C GLU A 172 13.39 7.10 19.29
N GLU A 173 12.63 7.39 18.22
CA GLU A 173 11.40 8.17 18.32
C GLU A 173 10.15 7.29 18.46
N LEU A 174 10.14 6.13 17.79
CA LEU A 174 8.96 5.25 17.73
C LEU A 174 9.05 4.00 18.62
N HIS A 175 10.12 3.88 19.42
CA HIS A 175 10.39 2.73 20.30
C HIS A 175 10.28 1.38 19.58
N GLY A 176 10.69 1.34 18.30
CA GLY A 176 10.41 0.23 17.40
C GLY A 176 11.02 -1.09 17.83
N LEU A 177 12.17 -1.07 18.50
CA LEU A 177 12.78 -2.30 19.05
C LEU A 177 11.88 -2.95 20.10
N THR A 178 11.27 -2.17 21.00
CA THR A 178 10.37 -2.68 22.04
C THR A 178 9.18 -3.40 21.42
N TYR A 179 8.48 -2.74 20.49
CA TYR A 179 7.31 -3.32 19.84
C TYR A 179 7.64 -4.54 18.97
N LEU A 180 8.78 -4.51 18.26
CA LEU A 180 9.22 -5.65 17.46
C LEU A 180 9.58 -6.85 18.33
N MET A 181 10.21 -6.64 19.50
CA MET A 181 10.44 -7.72 20.47
C MET A 181 9.13 -8.29 21.00
N GLU A 182 8.18 -7.43 21.42
CA GLU A 182 6.87 -7.87 21.90
C GLU A 182 6.10 -8.70 20.87
N ILE A 183 6.25 -8.41 19.57
CA ILE A 183 5.60 -9.16 18.49
C ILE A 183 6.28 -10.49 18.21
N LEU A 184 7.61 -10.60 18.39
CA LEU A 184 8.30 -11.88 18.24
C LEU A 184 7.84 -12.92 19.28
N ASP A 185 7.34 -12.44 20.42
CA ASP A 185 6.80 -13.26 21.50
C ASP A 185 5.31 -13.63 21.32
N LEU A 186 4.65 -13.18 20.24
CA LEU A 186 3.25 -13.49 19.89
C LEU A 186 3.13 -14.72 18.99
#